data_AF-A0A7S0GJ25-F1
#
_entry.id   AF-A0A7S0GJ25-F1
#
_cell.length_a   1.000
_cell.length_b   1.000
_cell.length_c   1.000
_cell.angle_alpha   90.00
_cell.angle_beta   90.00
_cell.angle_gamma   90.00
#
_symmetry.space_group_name_H-M   'P 1'
#
loop_
_entity.id
_entity.type
_entity.pdbx_description
1 polymer ?
#
loop_
_entity_poly.entity_id
_entity_poly.type
_entity_poly.pdbx_seq_one_letter_code
_entity_poly.pdbx_strand_id
1 'polypeptide(L)'
;VVQLLRNAFCCVKDLDLFPSTVLYDVSYTAFLNLPTPLNKTTPLEIAIAITQFYAFVSVSMSGYRLMTDGGTKKLRRIEKLLQNQSKVKKNADDTVQNLVMERLEKEKESARLDRFVGALVMSIGLAFFWLVGNSFHVTETDWIGGLPALILALSVMEIALLPLLYYMVMDAVGLLGKAAVMEYLAKILRKCKNGVPSVILTDESFSILLQKGWNPFWAGKSAVDDDETAEEKKLLAEASSIVSELESWTQDKDKGAMKAKIQETASRLETDAVTVRLEAYRQIVYFILNGIAFYGYMLGILVYFLGENEGTISIRGVKLGMSNSEAEWSGNFAGDFAWTIEPIVILFSPPLFTLLKPKTQKSKID
;
A
#
# COMPACT_ATOMS: atom_id res chain seq x y z
N VAL A 1 -14.20 -4.35 0.78
CA VAL A 1 -15.56 -4.91 0.57
C VAL A 1 -15.77 -5.40 -0.85
N VAL A 2 -15.60 -4.58 -1.90
CA VAL A 2 -15.81 -5.05 -3.29
C VAL A 2 -14.85 -6.18 -3.69
N GLN A 3 -13.56 -6.08 -3.36
CA GLN A 3 -12.59 -7.16 -3.56
C GLN A 3 -13.01 -8.46 -2.86
N LEU A 4 -13.49 -8.37 -1.60
CA LEU A 4 -13.98 -9.51 -0.83
C LEU A 4 -15.14 -10.21 -1.56
N LEU A 5 -16.14 -9.43 -1.99
CA LEU A 5 -17.31 -9.97 -2.69
C LEU A 5 -16.93 -10.59 -4.04
N ARG A 6 -16.09 -9.90 -4.83
CA ARG A 6 -15.60 -10.39 -6.13
C ARG A 6 -14.98 -11.78 -6.00
N ASN A 7 -13.95 -11.89 -5.16
CA ASN A 7 -13.17 -13.12 -5.03
C ASN A 7 -13.95 -14.22 -4.32
N ALA A 8 -14.85 -13.86 -3.39
CA ALA A 8 -15.76 -14.83 -2.79
C ALA A 8 -16.74 -15.40 -3.83
N PHE A 9 -17.27 -14.58 -4.74
CA PHE A 9 -18.10 -15.06 -5.85
C PHE A 9 -17.31 -15.93 -6.83
N CYS A 10 -16.05 -15.59 -7.13
CA CYS A 10 -15.17 -16.47 -7.90
C CYS A 10 -14.95 -17.81 -7.18
N CYS A 11 -14.66 -17.82 -5.87
CA CYS A 11 -14.52 -19.06 -5.10
C CYS A 11 -15.82 -19.89 -5.09
N VAL A 12 -16.99 -19.25 -4.98
CA VAL A 12 -18.29 -19.93 -5.06
C VAL A 12 -18.45 -20.60 -6.41
N LYS A 13 -18.08 -19.92 -7.50
CA LYS A 13 -18.11 -20.44 -8.87
C LYS A 13 -17.12 -21.60 -9.05
N ASP A 14 -15.87 -21.44 -8.64
CA ASP A 14 -14.79 -22.42 -8.83
C ASP A 14 -15.03 -23.73 -8.07
N LEU A 15 -15.66 -23.65 -6.90
CA LEU A 15 -16.05 -24.79 -6.08
C LEU A 15 -17.43 -25.36 -6.43
N ASP A 16 -18.12 -24.78 -7.42
CA ASP A 16 -19.49 -25.11 -7.81
C ASP A 16 -20.44 -25.17 -6.59
N LEU A 17 -20.33 -24.17 -5.70
CA LEU A 17 -21.17 -24.11 -4.51
C LEU A 17 -22.57 -23.65 -4.89
N PHE A 18 -23.59 -24.40 -4.47
CA PHE A 18 -25.01 -24.13 -4.70
C PHE A 18 -25.46 -24.16 -6.18
N PRO A 19 -25.12 -25.23 -6.94
CA PRO A 19 -25.36 -25.28 -8.38
C PRO A 19 -26.85 -25.26 -8.76
N SER A 20 -27.71 -25.71 -7.85
CA SER A 20 -29.16 -25.77 -8.06
C SER A 20 -29.89 -24.44 -7.77
N THR A 21 -29.15 -23.35 -7.54
CA THR A 21 -29.74 -22.05 -7.20
C THR A 21 -29.82 -21.12 -8.40
N VAL A 22 -30.58 -20.03 -8.24
CA VAL A 22 -30.72 -18.98 -9.26
C VAL A 22 -29.39 -18.36 -9.70
N LEU A 23 -28.32 -18.51 -8.90
CA LEU A 23 -27.01 -17.97 -9.21
C LEU A 23 -26.40 -18.55 -10.49
N TYR A 24 -26.74 -19.80 -10.85
CA TYR A 24 -26.21 -20.50 -12.03
C TYR A 24 -27.24 -20.61 -13.16
N ASP A 25 -28.47 -20.16 -12.95
CA ASP A 25 -29.55 -20.32 -13.92
C ASP A 25 -29.61 -19.14 -14.90
N VAL A 26 -29.20 -19.41 -16.14
CA VAL A 26 -29.19 -18.45 -17.26
C VAL A 26 -30.58 -17.93 -17.62
N SER A 27 -31.65 -18.66 -17.30
CA SER A 27 -33.02 -18.18 -17.56
C SER A 27 -33.34 -16.88 -16.81
N TYR A 28 -32.67 -16.66 -15.66
CA TYR A 28 -32.81 -15.42 -14.88
C TYR A 28 -32.09 -14.22 -15.48
N THR A 29 -31.26 -14.39 -16.51
CA THR A 29 -30.63 -13.28 -17.27
C THR A 29 -31.18 -13.17 -18.70
N ALA A 30 -31.94 -14.17 -19.16
CA ALA A 30 -32.50 -14.23 -20.51
C ALA A 30 -33.37 -13.01 -20.88
N PHE A 31 -33.98 -12.34 -19.90
CA PHE A 31 -34.79 -11.13 -20.12
C PHE A 31 -34.00 -9.96 -20.73
N LEU A 32 -32.66 -9.99 -20.65
CA LEU A 32 -31.78 -8.98 -21.25
C LEU A 32 -31.65 -9.11 -22.77
N ASN A 33 -32.13 -10.22 -23.38
CA ASN A 33 -32.07 -10.47 -24.83
C ASN A 33 -30.68 -10.22 -25.44
N LEU A 34 -29.63 -10.66 -24.75
CA LEU A 34 -28.25 -10.46 -25.19
C LEU A 34 -27.90 -11.36 -26.38
N PRO A 35 -27.00 -10.93 -27.28
CA PRO A 35 -26.51 -11.79 -28.36
C PRO A 35 -25.61 -12.91 -27.82
N THR A 36 -25.47 -14.00 -28.57
CA THR A 36 -24.46 -15.03 -28.27
C THR A 36 -23.04 -14.45 -28.39
N PRO A 37 -22.11 -14.73 -27.44
CA PRO A 37 -22.23 -15.66 -26.31
C PRO A 37 -22.72 -15.04 -24.99
N LEU A 38 -23.02 -13.74 -24.94
CA LEU A 38 -23.43 -13.04 -23.71
C LEU A 38 -24.72 -13.61 -23.11
N ASN A 39 -25.57 -14.22 -23.94
CA ASN A 39 -26.78 -14.91 -23.50
C ASN A 39 -26.53 -16.13 -22.59
N LYS A 40 -25.28 -16.58 -22.43
CA LYS A 40 -24.89 -17.64 -21.49
C LYS A 40 -24.61 -17.14 -20.08
N THR A 41 -24.51 -15.83 -19.89
CA THR A 41 -24.06 -15.23 -18.62
C THR A 41 -25.06 -15.49 -17.50
N THR A 42 -24.61 -16.07 -16.40
CA THR A 42 -25.42 -16.35 -15.20
C THR A 42 -25.53 -15.14 -14.27
N PRO A 43 -26.50 -15.08 -13.33
CA PRO A 43 -26.56 -14.01 -12.33
C PRO A 43 -25.29 -13.89 -11.47
N LEU A 44 -24.63 -15.01 -11.15
CA LEU A 44 -23.34 -15.01 -10.45
C LEU A 44 -22.25 -14.30 -11.26
N GLU A 45 -22.17 -14.59 -12.55
CA GLU A 45 -21.20 -13.96 -13.45
C GLU A 45 -21.48 -12.47 -13.66
N ILE A 46 -22.74 -12.04 -13.69
CA ILE A 46 -23.09 -10.61 -13.68
C ILE A 46 -22.57 -9.95 -12.40
N ALA A 47 -22.73 -10.57 -11.23
CA ALA A 47 -22.23 -10.03 -9.97
C ALA A 47 -20.69 -9.94 -9.95
N ILE A 48 -20.00 -10.97 -10.46
CA ILE A 48 -18.54 -10.96 -10.66
C ILE A 48 -18.14 -9.82 -11.62
N ALA A 49 -18.82 -9.68 -12.75
CA ALA A 49 -18.53 -8.64 -13.75
C ALA A 49 -18.69 -7.23 -13.19
N ILE A 50 -19.75 -6.96 -12.42
CA ILE A 50 -19.98 -5.65 -11.77
C ILE A 50 -18.83 -5.33 -10.79
N THR A 51 -18.43 -6.29 -9.98
CA THR A 51 -17.36 -6.08 -9.00
C THR A 51 -15.98 -5.97 -9.66
N GLN A 52 -15.73 -6.68 -10.76
CA GLN A 52 -14.54 -6.50 -11.61
C GLN A 52 -14.54 -5.13 -12.30
N PHE A 53 -15.69 -4.64 -12.78
CA PHE A 53 -15.79 -3.32 -13.39
C PHE A 53 -15.51 -2.21 -12.38
N TYR A 54 -15.98 -2.37 -11.14
CA TYR A 54 -15.59 -1.48 -10.06
C TYR A 54 -14.08 -1.51 -9.82
N ALA A 55 -13.44 -2.69 -9.84
CA ALA A 55 -11.99 -2.79 -9.73
C ALA A 55 -11.29 -2.08 -10.90
N PHE A 56 -11.76 -2.26 -12.13
CA PHE A 56 -11.26 -1.54 -13.30
C PHE A 56 -11.26 -0.02 -13.09
N VAL A 57 -12.40 0.56 -12.70
CA VAL A 57 -12.50 2.01 -12.49
C VAL A 57 -11.68 2.48 -11.29
N SER A 58 -11.89 1.87 -10.13
CA SER A 58 -11.30 2.35 -8.87
C SER A 58 -9.79 2.17 -8.80
N VAL A 59 -9.27 1.03 -9.25
CA VAL A 59 -7.82 0.74 -9.24
C VAL A 59 -7.11 1.59 -10.30
N SER A 60 -7.68 1.73 -11.51
CA SER A 60 -7.11 2.61 -12.55
C SER A 60 -7.06 4.06 -12.09
N MET A 61 -8.15 4.57 -11.51
CA MET A 61 -8.19 5.93 -10.98
C MET A 61 -7.22 6.13 -9.81
N SER A 62 -7.08 5.14 -8.93
CA SER A 62 -6.12 5.19 -7.82
C SER A 62 -4.68 5.25 -8.35
N GLY A 63 -4.32 4.38 -9.30
CA GLY A 63 -3.02 4.37 -9.94
C GLY A 63 -2.72 5.69 -10.65
N TYR A 64 -3.69 6.22 -11.41
CA TYR A 64 -3.55 7.52 -12.08
C TYR A 64 -3.32 8.67 -11.08
N ARG A 65 -4.10 8.73 -9.99
CA ARG A 65 -3.93 9.76 -8.95
C ARG A 65 -2.60 9.65 -8.22
N LEU A 66 -2.15 8.43 -7.94
CA LEU A 66 -0.85 8.21 -7.32
C LEU A 66 0.28 8.66 -8.26
N MET A 67 0.18 8.32 -9.55
CA MET A 67 1.15 8.72 -10.57
C MET A 67 1.22 10.24 -10.80
N THR A 68 0.08 10.90 -10.77
CA THR A 68 -0.05 12.33 -11.06
C THR A 68 0.11 13.20 -9.83
N ASP A 69 -0.80 13.10 -8.86
CA ASP A 69 -0.82 13.94 -7.67
C ASP A 69 0.29 13.55 -6.69
N GLY A 70 0.41 12.26 -6.38
CA GLY A 70 1.41 11.73 -5.45
C GLY A 70 2.84 11.77 -6.01
N GLY A 71 2.99 11.46 -7.30
CA GLY A 71 4.29 11.42 -7.95
C GLY A 71 4.66 12.71 -8.67
N THR A 72 3.96 13.03 -9.75
CA THR A 72 4.43 14.07 -10.69
C THR A 72 4.33 15.50 -10.17
N LYS A 73 3.18 15.88 -9.60
CA LYS A 73 2.99 17.22 -9.05
C LYS A 73 3.87 17.43 -7.81
N LYS A 74 3.91 16.43 -6.92
CA LYS A 74 4.76 16.44 -5.72
C LYS A 74 6.24 16.56 -6.06
N LEU A 75 6.75 15.77 -7.01
CA LEU A 75 8.16 15.83 -7.42
C LEU A 75 8.54 17.22 -7.94
N ARG A 76 7.71 17.81 -8.82
CA ARG A 76 7.94 19.19 -9.32
C ARG A 76 7.97 20.22 -8.20
N ARG A 77 7.09 20.09 -7.21
CA ARG A 77 7.06 20.96 -6.03
C ARG A 77 8.37 20.87 -5.24
N ILE A 78 8.80 19.65 -4.94
CA ILE A 78 10.01 19.39 -4.15
C ILE A 78 11.26 19.89 -4.89
N GLU A 79 11.35 19.67 -6.19
CA GLU A 79 12.46 20.19 -7.01
C GLU A 79 12.54 21.73 -6.96
N LYS A 80 11.40 22.42 -7.04
CA LYS A 80 11.35 23.88 -6.84
C LYS A 80 11.81 24.30 -5.44
N LEU A 81 11.36 23.59 -4.40
CA LEU A 81 11.76 23.89 -3.01
C LEU A 81 13.25 23.69 -2.79
N LEU A 82 13.84 22.61 -3.33
CA LEU A 82 15.28 22.35 -3.27
C LEU A 82 16.10 23.46 -3.96
N GLN A 83 15.62 23.99 -5.09
CA GLN A 83 16.27 25.12 -5.76
C GLN A 83 16.23 26.40 -4.91
N ASN A 84 15.08 26.69 -4.31
CA ASN A 84 14.87 27.88 -3.48
C ASN A 84 15.57 27.81 -2.12
N GLN A 85 15.89 26.62 -1.62
CA GLN A 85 16.50 26.45 -0.31
C GLN A 85 17.91 27.08 -0.21
N SER A 86 18.63 27.17 -1.34
CA SER A 86 19.90 27.90 -1.43
C SER A 86 19.79 29.38 -0.99
N LYS A 87 18.62 29.99 -1.13
CA LYS A 87 18.33 31.38 -0.71
C LYS A 87 18.02 31.46 0.79
N VAL A 88 17.33 30.46 1.33
CA VAL A 88 16.96 30.34 2.76
C VAL A 88 18.18 30.07 3.65
N LYS A 89 19.20 29.40 3.12
CA LYS A 89 20.45 29.02 3.83
C LYS A 89 21.18 30.20 4.49
N LYS A 90 20.92 31.45 4.10
CA LYS A 90 21.57 32.63 4.69
C LYS A 90 21.10 32.95 6.13
N ASN A 91 19.96 32.42 6.58
CA ASN A 91 19.25 32.94 7.76
C ASN A 91 18.91 31.90 8.84
N ALA A 92 19.31 30.62 8.72
CA ALA A 92 18.84 29.55 9.61
C ALA A 92 19.99 28.68 10.16
N ASP A 93 19.76 28.05 11.32
CA ASP A 93 20.65 27.07 11.95
C ASP A 93 20.94 25.90 11.00
N ASP A 94 22.22 25.53 10.88
CA ASP A 94 22.71 24.42 10.06
C ASP A 94 21.98 23.10 10.38
N THR A 95 21.62 22.86 11.64
CA THR A 95 20.89 21.65 12.07
C THR A 95 19.51 21.57 11.45
N VAL A 96 18.77 22.68 11.43
CA VAL A 96 17.42 22.77 10.86
C VAL A 96 17.48 22.65 9.34
N GLN A 97 18.48 23.28 8.72
CA GLN A 97 18.70 23.15 7.28
C GLN A 97 18.98 21.70 6.87
N ASN A 98 19.78 20.98 7.66
CA ASN A 98 20.06 19.57 7.42
C ASN A 98 18.80 18.70 7.55
N LEU A 99 17.97 18.93 8.59
CA LEU A 99 16.69 18.23 8.77
C LEU A 99 15.72 18.46 7.59
N VAL A 100 15.58 19.72 7.17
CA VAL A 100 14.73 20.09 6.02
C VAL A 100 15.24 19.44 4.73
N MET A 101 16.55 19.45 4.50
CA MET A 101 17.15 18.79 3.32
C MET A 101 16.94 17.30 3.30
N GLU A 102 17.23 16.63 4.43
CA GLU A 102 17.05 15.19 4.54
C GLU A 102 15.59 14.81 4.27
N ARG A 103 14.64 15.59 4.79
CA ARG A 103 13.22 15.39 4.54
C ARG A 103 12.83 15.62 3.09
N LEU A 104 13.30 16.70 2.46
CA LEU A 104 12.99 16.99 1.06
C LEU A 104 13.51 15.89 0.13
N GLU A 105 14.73 15.39 0.34
CA GLU A 105 15.27 14.29 -0.47
C GLU A 105 14.51 12.97 -0.22
N LYS A 106 14.12 12.67 1.03
CA LYS A 106 13.24 11.50 1.30
C LYS A 106 11.88 11.62 0.61
N GLU A 107 11.26 12.79 0.65
CA GLU A 107 9.97 13.04 -0.01
C GLU A 107 10.08 12.99 -1.54
N LYS A 108 11.23 13.38 -2.11
CA LYS A 108 11.52 13.29 -3.55
C LYS A 108 11.60 11.83 -3.99
N GLU A 109 12.32 10.99 -3.25
CA GLU A 109 12.38 9.55 -3.53
C GLU A 109 11.00 8.89 -3.34
N SER A 110 10.25 9.27 -2.30
CA SER A 110 8.86 8.84 -2.14
C SER A 110 7.98 9.25 -3.33
N ALA A 111 8.10 10.47 -3.87
CA ALA A 111 7.35 10.89 -5.03
C ALA A 111 7.74 10.13 -6.31
N ARG A 112 9.03 9.77 -6.48
CA ARG A 112 9.47 8.90 -7.58
C ARG A 112 8.84 7.51 -7.47
N LEU A 113 8.84 6.96 -6.26
CA LEU A 113 8.20 5.67 -5.97
C LEU A 113 6.70 5.72 -6.23
N ASP A 114 5.98 6.75 -5.77
CA ASP A 114 4.55 6.94 -6.03
C ASP A 114 4.25 6.99 -7.53
N ARG A 115 5.11 7.66 -8.32
CA ARG A 115 4.98 7.65 -9.78
C ARG A 115 5.07 6.24 -10.36
N PHE A 116 6.07 5.48 -9.93
CA PHE A 116 6.31 4.12 -10.41
C PHE A 116 5.19 3.17 -9.98
N VAL A 117 4.88 3.11 -8.68
CA VAL A 117 3.79 2.31 -8.12
C VAL A 117 2.45 2.70 -8.75
N GLY A 118 2.20 3.99 -8.96
CA GLY A 118 0.99 4.47 -9.62
C GLY A 118 0.83 3.94 -11.04
N ALA A 119 1.91 3.85 -11.82
CA ALA A 119 1.89 3.25 -13.15
C ALA A 119 1.55 1.75 -13.09
N LEU A 120 2.18 0.99 -12.18
CA LEU A 120 1.91 -0.44 -11.98
C LEU A 120 0.44 -0.69 -11.58
N VAL A 121 -0.05 0.05 -10.59
CA VAL A 121 -1.44 -0.04 -10.11
C VAL A 121 -2.41 0.33 -11.23
N MET A 122 -2.11 1.35 -12.03
CA MET A 122 -2.95 1.73 -13.18
C MET A 122 -3.01 0.60 -14.21
N SER A 123 -1.87 -0.03 -14.54
CA SER A 123 -1.82 -1.17 -15.46
C SER A 123 -2.64 -2.36 -14.96
N ILE A 124 -2.57 -2.68 -13.67
CA ILE A 124 -3.42 -3.71 -13.03
C ILE A 124 -4.90 -3.32 -13.16
N GLY A 125 -5.23 -2.06 -12.86
CA GLY A 125 -6.58 -1.53 -13.00
C GLY A 125 -7.13 -1.71 -14.42
N LEU A 126 -6.37 -1.33 -15.44
CA LEU A 126 -6.80 -1.44 -16.84
C LEU A 126 -7.00 -2.89 -17.28
N ALA A 127 -6.18 -3.82 -16.80
CA ALA A 127 -6.30 -5.23 -17.13
C ALA A 127 -7.62 -5.86 -16.66
N PHE A 128 -8.25 -5.33 -15.59
CA PHE A 128 -9.59 -5.79 -15.16
C PHE A 128 -10.66 -5.63 -16.24
N PHE A 129 -10.46 -4.78 -17.26
CA PHE A 129 -11.37 -4.69 -18.40
C PHE A 129 -11.58 -6.04 -19.09
N TRP A 130 -10.51 -6.81 -19.31
CA TRP A 130 -10.61 -8.13 -19.92
C TRP A 130 -11.26 -9.16 -19.01
N LEU A 131 -11.06 -9.05 -17.69
CA LEU A 131 -11.77 -9.89 -16.72
C LEU A 131 -13.28 -9.64 -16.75
N VAL A 132 -13.71 -8.37 -16.86
CA VAL A 132 -15.13 -8.03 -17.07
C VAL A 132 -15.65 -8.67 -18.35
N GLY A 133 -14.91 -8.53 -19.46
CA GLY A 133 -15.26 -9.16 -20.72
C GLY A 133 -15.36 -10.69 -20.62
N ASN A 134 -14.46 -11.32 -19.86
CA ASN A 134 -14.46 -12.76 -19.62
C ASN A 134 -15.71 -13.21 -18.86
N SER A 135 -16.14 -12.45 -17.85
CA SER A 135 -17.36 -12.76 -17.10
C SER A 135 -18.63 -12.68 -17.97
N PHE A 136 -18.59 -11.95 -19.10
CA PHE A 136 -19.66 -11.90 -20.09
C PHE A 136 -19.43 -12.84 -21.29
N HIS A 137 -18.47 -13.77 -21.21
CA HIS A 137 -18.06 -14.67 -22.28
C HIS A 137 -17.56 -13.96 -23.55
N VAL A 138 -17.25 -12.66 -23.51
CA VAL A 138 -16.78 -11.90 -24.69
C VAL A 138 -15.42 -12.42 -25.17
N THR A 139 -14.60 -12.92 -24.26
CA THR A 139 -13.29 -13.53 -24.55
C THR A 139 -13.38 -14.88 -25.28
N GLU A 140 -14.56 -15.51 -25.35
CA GLU A 140 -14.83 -16.65 -26.25
C GLU A 140 -14.87 -16.20 -27.72
N THR A 141 -14.89 -14.89 -27.98
CA THR A 141 -14.92 -14.27 -29.30
C THR A 141 -13.68 -13.39 -29.53
N ASP A 142 -13.44 -13.02 -30.78
CA ASP A 142 -12.32 -12.12 -31.12
C ASP A 142 -12.63 -10.63 -30.91
N TRP A 143 -13.79 -10.25 -30.37
CA TRP A 143 -14.24 -8.84 -30.28
C TRP A 143 -13.26 -7.93 -29.51
N ILE A 144 -12.58 -8.48 -28.50
CA ILE A 144 -11.57 -7.78 -27.69
C ILE A 144 -10.22 -8.51 -27.70
N GLY A 145 -9.97 -9.31 -28.75
CA GLY A 145 -8.76 -10.14 -28.90
C GLY A 145 -8.82 -11.51 -28.22
N GLY A 146 -10.01 -11.94 -27.77
CA GLY A 146 -10.27 -13.29 -27.25
C GLY A 146 -9.48 -13.69 -26.00
N LEU A 147 -9.41 -14.99 -25.78
CA LEU A 147 -8.59 -15.61 -24.72
C LEU A 147 -7.11 -15.16 -24.74
N PRO A 148 -6.43 -15.02 -25.90
CA PRO A 148 -5.05 -14.52 -25.92
C PRO A 148 -4.92 -13.14 -25.28
N ALA A 149 -5.84 -12.21 -25.56
CA ALA A 149 -5.80 -10.87 -24.98
C ALA A 149 -6.06 -10.89 -23.46
N LEU A 150 -6.95 -11.76 -22.98
CA LEU A 150 -7.15 -11.98 -21.55
C LEU A 150 -5.88 -12.46 -20.85
N ILE A 151 -5.21 -13.49 -21.40
CA ILE A 151 -3.98 -14.03 -20.83
C ILE A 151 -2.86 -12.98 -20.83
N LEU A 152 -2.76 -12.16 -21.87
CA LEU A 152 -1.82 -11.04 -21.90
C LEU A 152 -2.15 -9.98 -20.85
N ALA A 153 -3.43 -9.67 -20.64
CA ALA A 153 -3.86 -8.75 -19.58
C ALA A 153 -3.49 -9.28 -18.19
N LEU A 154 -3.73 -10.57 -17.92
CA LEU A 154 -3.28 -11.24 -16.70
C LEU A 154 -1.76 -11.22 -16.55
N SER A 155 -1.02 -11.44 -17.64
CA SER A 155 0.46 -11.35 -17.64
C SER A 155 0.94 -9.96 -17.25
N VAL A 156 0.28 -8.90 -17.74
CA VAL A 156 0.57 -7.52 -17.34
C VAL A 156 0.28 -7.30 -15.85
N MET A 157 -0.82 -7.86 -15.32
CA MET A 157 -1.12 -7.78 -13.89
C MET A 157 -0.02 -8.44 -13.04
N GLU A 158 0.40 -9.64 -13.41
CA GLU A 158 1.45 -10.38 -12.68
C GLU A 158 2.81 -9.67 -12.74
N ILE A 159 3.22 -9.19 -13.92
CA ILE A 159 4.46 -8.42 -14.07
C ILE A 159 4.41 -7.15 -13.22
N ALA A 160 3.25 -6.47 -13.17
CA ALA A 160 3.08 -5.28 -12.36
C ALA A 160 3.02 -5.59 -10.86
N LEU A 161 2.56 -6.77 -10.47
CA LEU A 161 2.49 -7.21 -9.07
C LEU A 161 3.87 -7.55 -8.51
N LEU A 162 4.81 -8.05 -9.32
CA LEU A 162 6.14 -8.45 -8.86
C LEU A 162 6.92 -7.32 -8.14
N PRO A 163 7.05 -6.09 -8.67
CA PRO A 163 7.65 -4.99 -7.92
C PRO A 163 6.83 -4.58 -6.68
N LEU A 164 5.51 -4.68 -6.74
CA LEU A 164 4.65 -4.35 -5.59
C LEU A 164 4.88 -5.32 -4.43
N LEU A 165 5.04 -6.61 -4.71
CA LEU A 165 5.41 -7.62 -3.71
C LEU A 165 6.76 -7.29 -3.05
N TYR A 166 7.74 -6.87 -3.85
CA TYR A 166 9.02 -6.41 -3.31
C TYR A 166 8.85 -5.23 -2.35
N TYR A 167 8.06 -4.21 -2.75
CA TYR A 167 7.83 -3.05 -1.88
C TYR A 167 7.04 -3.39 -0.61
N MET A 168 6.12 -4.37 -0.65
CA MET A 168 5.45 -4.85 0.57
C MET A 168 6.45 -5.39 1.61
N VAL A 169 7.47 -6.13 1.16
CA VAL A 169 8.54 -6.62 2.05
C VAL A 169 9.37 -5.44 2.58
N MET A 170 9.75 -4.50 1.71
CA MET A 170 10.52 -3.33 2.12
C MET A 170 9.76 -2.46 3.13
N ASP A 171 8.45 -2.28 2.95
CA ASP A 171 7.58 -1.56 3.87
C ASP A 171 7.51 -2.26 5.23
N ALA A 172 7.38 -3.59 5.25
CA ALA A 172 7.39 -4.37 6.48
C ALA A 172 8.72 -4.22 7.24
N VAL A 173 9.85 -4.32 6.53
CA VAL A 173 11.19 -4.12 7.12
C VAL A 173 11.35 -2.69 7.63
N GLY A 174 10.88 -1.69 6.88
CA GLY A 174 10.89 -0.28 7.29
C GLY A 174 10.10 -0.04 8.57
N LEU A 175 8.92 -0.65 8.71
CA LEU A 175 8.11 -0.57 9.93
C LEU A 175 8.80 -1.24 11.12
N LEU A 176 9.44 -2.39 10.94
CA LEU A 176 10.23 -3.04 12.00
C LEU A 176 11.41 -2.18 12.43
N GLY A 177 12.13 -1.57 11.49
CA GLY A 177 13.20 -0.61 11.75
C GLY A 177 12.70 0.58 12.56
N LYS A 178 11.60 1.20 12.13
CA LYS A 178 10.96 2.32 12.83
C LYS A 178 10.54 1.95 14.26
N ALA A 179 9.97 0.76 14.47
CA ALA A 179 9.61 0.28 15.81
C ALA A 179 10.86 0.11 16.70
N ALA A 180 11.97 -0.39 16.15
CA ALA A 180 13.23 -0.51 16.88
C ALA A 180 13.82 0.87 17.26
N VAL A 181 13.74 1.84 16.35
CA VAL A 181 14.14 3.24 16.62
C VAL A 181 13.28 3.84 17.73
N MET A 182 11.95 3.65 17.71
CA MET A 182 11.06 4.11 18.77
C MET A 182 11.42 3.53 20.15
N GLU A 183 11.70 2.23 20.24
CA GLU A 183 12.14 1.60 21.49
C GLU A 183 13.50 2.10 21.96
N TYR A 184 14.43 2.30 21.03
CA TYR A 184 15.75 2.85 21.33
C TYR A 184 15.64 4.29 21.88
N LEU A 185 14.85 5.13 21.23
CA LEU A 185 14.56 6.49 21.67
C LEU A 185 13.88 6.52 23.03
N ALA A 186 12.89 5.65 23.28
CA ALA A 186 12.25 5.54 24.58
C ALA A 186 13.26 5.20 25.70
N LYS A 187 14.20 4.27 25.44
CA LYS A 187 15.28 3.91 26.38
C LYS A 187 16.23 5.07 26.65
N ILE A 188 16.56 5.87 25.64
CA ILE A 188 17.38 7.08 25.79
C ILE A 188 16.63 8.11 26.63
N LEU A 189 15.38 8.41 26.27
CA LEU A 189 14.56 9.42 26.94
C LEU A 189 14.41 9.10 28.44
N ARG A 190 14.22 7.84 28.82
CA ARG A 190 14.19 7.42 30.23
C ARG A 190 15.49 7.70 31.00
N LYS A 191 16.63 7.79 30.30
CA LYS A 191 17.94 8.09 30.90
C LYS A 191 18.25 9.60 30.87
N CYS A 192 17.59 10.36 30.01
CA CYS A 192 17.75 11.81 29.91
C CYS A 192 17.16 12.53 31.13
N LYS A 193 17.95 13.41 31.75
CA LYS A 193 17.50 14.25 32.87
C LYS A 193 17.29 15.72 32.48
N ASN A 194 18.09 16.23 31.53
CA ASN A 194 18.22 17.66 31.23
C ASN A 194 18.10 17.96 29.71
N GLY A 195 17.18 17.28 29.02
CA GLY A 195 16.98 17.45 27.57
C GLY A 195 17.49 16.30 26.70
N VAL A 196 17.11 16.33 25.43
CA VAL A 196 17.51 15.34 24.42
C VAL A 196 18.82 15.78 23.76
N PRO A 197 19.87 14.94 23.73
CA PRO A 197 21.12 15.27 23.06
C PRO A 197 20.90 15.56 21.57
N SER A 198 21.48 16.65 21.06
CA SER A 198 21.37 17.05 19.65
C SER A 198 21.87 15.99 18.67
N VAL A 199 22.85 15.18 19.09
CA VAL A 199 23.40 14.04 18.32
C VAL A 199 22.33 12.98 17.99
N ILE A 200 21.23 12.95 18.75
CA ILE A 200 20.14 11.98 18.59
C ILE A 200 19.02 12.54 17.71
N LEU A 201 19.08 13.82 17.32
CA LEU A 201 18.04 14.51 16.54
C LEU A 201 18.31 14.44 15.03
N THR A 202 18.16 13.24 14.46
CA THR A 202 18.00 13.00 13.00
C THR A 202 16.57 13.30 12.53
N ASP A 203 16.31 13.40 11.22
CA ASP A 203 14.94 13.57 10.66
C ASP A 203 13.96 12.52 11.19
N GLU A 204 14.38 11.26 11.20
CA GLU A 204 13.52 10.14 11.62
C GLU A 204 13.19 10.23 13.11
N SER A 205 14.20 10.43 13.96
CA SER A 205 13.98 10.60 15.40
C SER A 205 13.18 11.85 15.72
N PHE A 206 13.42 12.96 15.03
CA PHE A 206 12.68 14.20 15.24
C PHE A 206 11.20 13.99 14.89
N SER A 207 10.92 13.40 13.74
CA SER A 207 9.55 13.07 13.32
C SER A 207 8.86 12.12 14.30
N ILE A 208 9.57 11.13 14.85
CA ILE A 208 9.05 10.20 15.85
C ILE A 208 8.72 10.89 17.20
N LEU A 209 9.57 11.84 17.62
CA LEU A 209 9.39 12.56 18.88
C LEU A 209 8.13 13.43 18.89
N LEU A 210 7.76 14.01 17.75
CA LEU A 210 6.54 14.81 17.63
C LEU A 210 5.28 13.95 17.80
N GLN A 211 4.36 14.37 18.69
CA GLN A 211 3.12 13.64 18.99
C GLN A 211 2.26 13.33 17.76
N LYS A 212 2.26 14.21 16.74
CA LYS A 212 1.49 14.03 15.50
C LYS A 212 2.34 13.56 14.32
N GLY A 213 3.61 13.27 14.54
CA GLY A 213 4.60 13.18 13.47
C GLY A 213 4.91 14.55 12.86
N TRP A 214 6.05 14.66 12.19
CA TRP A 214 6.33 15.84 11.37
C TRP A 214 5.61 15.70 10.02
N ASN A 215 4.64 16.57 9.76
CA ASN A 215 3.92 16.64 8.49
C ASN A 215 4.14 18.01 7.84
N PRO A 216 5.24 18.18 7.08
CA PRO A 216 5.58 19.48 6.52
C PRO A 216 4.55 19.92 5.49
N PHE A 217 4.40 21.24 5.27
CA PHE A 217 3.39 21.77 4.34
C PHE A 217 3.53 21.27 2.89
N TRP A 218 4.73 20.79 2.52
CA TRP A 218 5.01 20.19 1.20
C TRP A 218 4.66 18.70 1.10
N ALA A 219 4.39 18.01 2.20
CA ALA A 219 3.97 16.60 2.18
C ALA A 219 2.50 16.41 1.74
N GLY A 220 1.71 17.47 1.73
CA GLY A 220 0.31 17.44 1.29
C GLY A 220 0.13 17.30 -0.23
N LYS A 221 -1.04 16.78 -0.64
CA LYS A 221 -1.47 16.63 -2.06
C LYS A 221 -1.83 17.96 -2.74
N SER A 222 -1.61 19.09 -2.09
CA SER A 222 -1.94 20.41 -2.62
C SER A 222 -1.17 20.69 -3.91
N ALA A 223 -1.82 21.37 -4.85
CA ALA A 223 -1.19 21.80 -6.08
C ALA A 223 0.07 22.63 -5.78
N VAL A 224 1.00 22.62 -6.73
CA VAL A 224 2.13 23.57 -6.75
C VAL A 224 1.51 24.96 -6.77
N ASP A 225 1.77 25.78 -5.75
CA ASP A 225 1.45 27.21 -5.86
C ASP A 225 2.33 27.81 -6.96
N ASP A 226 1.70 28.51 -7.90
CA ASP A 226 2.41 29.20 -8.99
C ASP A 226 3.18 30.43 -8.47
N ASP A 227 2.87 30.89 -7.26
CA ASP A 227 3.58 31.98 -6.58
C ASP A 227 4.81 31.45 -5.81
N GLU A 228 5.99 31.63 -6.40
CA GLU A 228 7.29 31.28 -5.80
C GLU A 228 7.51 31.98 -4.44
N THR A 229 7.01 33.21 -4.28
CA THR A 229 7.21 33.98 -3.05
C THR A 229 6.36 33.45 -1.89
N ALA A 230 5.22 32.83 -2.19
CA ALA A 230 4.38 32.19 -1.19
C ALA A 230 5.03 30.91 -0.63
N GLU A 231 5.61 30.06 -1.50
CA GLU A 231 6.28 28.83 -1.07
C GLU A 231 7.56 29.10 -0.27
N GLU A 232 8.33 30.13 -0.63
CA GLU A 232 9.51 30.56 0.16
C GLU A 232 9.12 31.01 1.57
N LYS A 233 8.06 31.82 1.71
CA LYS A 233 7.55 32.24 3.02
C LYS A 233 7.09 31.05 3.87
N LYS A 234 6.42 30.07 3.27
CA LYS A 234 6.02 28.84 3.96
C LYS A 234 7.23 28.02 4.42
N LEU A 235 8.28 27.92 3.61
CA LEU A 235 9.52 27.23 3.97
C LEU A 235 10.24 27.90 5.15
N LEU A 236 10.29 29.23 5.18
CA LEU A 236 10.83 29.98 6.32
C LEU A 236 10.00 29.82 7.59
N ALA A 237 8.67 29.83 7.46
CA ALA A 237 7.75 29.60 8.58
C ALA A 237 7.91 28.18 9.15
N GLU A 238 8.05 27.17 8.28
CA GLU A 238 8.31 25.79 8.68
C GLU A 238 9.64 25.67 9.42
N ALA A 239 10.73 26.23 8.87
CA ALA A 239 12.03 26.23 9.52
C ALA A 239 11.99 26.88 10.91
N SER A 240 11.28 28.00 11.06
CA SER A 240 11.09 28.68 12.35
C SER A 240 10.29 27.81 13.35
N SER A 241 9.28 27.09 12.87
CA SER A 241 8.51 26.13 13.67
C SER A 241 9.41 24.99 14.19
N ILE A 242 10.27 24.45 13.32
CA ILE A 242 11.24 23.39 13.68
C ILE A 242 12.23 23.89 14.72
N VAL A 243 12.77 25.12 14.55
CA VAL A 243 13.65 25.74 15.56
C VAL A 243 12.96 25.78 16.92
N SER A 244 11.75 26.34 16.98
CA SER A 244 11.01 26.47 18.24
C SER A 244 10.75 25.12 18.90
N GLU A 245 10.45 24.10 18.11
CA GLU A 245 10.21 22.75 18.63
C GLU A 245 11.51 22.09 19.10
N LEU A 246 12.61 22.18 18.35
CA LEU A 246 13.94 21.69 18.76
C LEU A 246 14.41 22.34 20.06
N GLU A 247 14.22 23.65 20.21
CA GLU A 247 14.52 24.36 21.45
C GLU A 247 13.71 23.80 22.63
N SER A 248 12.45 23.43 22.40
CA SER A 248 11.61 22.79 23.43
C SER A 248 12.12 21.41 23.88
N TRP A 249 12.93 20.74 23.06
CA TRP A 249 13.53 19.44 23.36
C TRP A 249 14.93 19.53 23.94
N THR A 250 15.59 20.68 23.80
CA THR A 250 17.03 20.86 24.12
C THR A 250 17.28 21.88 25.23
N GLN A 251 16.42 22.88 25.41
CA GLN A 251 16.62 23.95 26.39
C GLN A 251 15.96 23.65 27.75
N ASP A 252 16.73 23.86 28.82
CA ASP A 252 16.38 23.50 30.20
C ASP A 252 15.63 24.65 30.93
N LYS A 253 14.52 25.14 30.35
CA LYS A 253 13.77 26.29 30.91
C LYS A 253 12.87 25.90 32.11
N ASP A 254 12.41 24.65 32.17
CA ASP A 254 11.65 24.09 33.31
C ASP A 254 11.93 22.59 33.46
N LYS A 255 12.80 22.22 34.42
CA LYS A 255 13.23 20.84 34.68
C LYS A 255 12.07 19.90 35.02
N GLY A 256 11.02 20.40 35.68
CA GLY A 256 9.87 19.60 36.08
C GLY A 256 8.99 19.26 34.88
N ALA A 257 8.59 20.29 34.14
CA ALA A 257 7.78 20.13 32.92
C ALA A 257 8.52 19.31 31.85
N MET A 258 9.82 19.55 31.67
CA MET A 258 10.63 18.83 30.69
C MET A 258 10.76 17.34 31.04
N LYS A 259 11.00 17.01 32.32
CA LYS A 259 11.04 15.61 32.77
C LYS A 259 9.70 14.90 32.58
N ALA A 260 8.57 15.58 32.85
CA ALA A 260 7.24 15.03 32.59
C ALA A 260 7.02 14.78 31.09
N LYS A 261 7.34 15.75 30.22
CA LYS A 261 7.26 15.63 28.74
C LYS A 261 8.09 14.47 28.22
N ILE A 262 9.33 14.33 28.68
CA ILE A 262 10.24 13.23 28.33
C ILE A 262 9.65 11.88 28.74
N GLN A 263 9.15 11.76 29.98
CA GLN A 263 8.62 10.50 30.51
C GLN A 263 7.32 10.07 29.83
N GLU A 264 6.43 11.03 29.57
CA GLU A 264 5.21 10.80 28.79
C GLU A 264 5.55 10.34 27.37
N THR A 265 6.49 11.02 26.72
CA THR A 265 6.92 10.68 25.36
C THR A 265 7.57 9.31 25.30
N ALA A 266 8.44 8.97 26.26
CA ALA A 266 9.04 7.64 26.33
C ALA A 266 7.98 6.52 26.45
N SER A 267 6.97 6.72 27.31
CA SER A 267 5.89 5.77 27.51
C SER A 267 4.99 5.64 26.27
N ARG A 268 4.73 6.76 25.59
CA ARG A 268 4.04 6.80 24.30
C ARG A 268 4.82 6.01 23.25
N LEU A 269 6.12 6.28 23.09
CA LEU A 269 6.97 5.63 22.08
C LEU A 269 7.02 4.11 22.24
N GLU A 270 7.04 3.59 23.48
CA GLU A 270 6.97 2.15 23.72
C GLU A 270 5.62 1.54 23.28
N THR A 271 4.52 2.26 23.54
CA THR A 271 3.18 1.82 23.14
C THR A 271 3.02 1.88 21.61
N ASP A 272 3.51 2.96 21.00
CA ASP A 272 3.48 3.16 19.55
C ASP A 272 4.38 2.14 18.84
N ALA A 273 5.55 1.81 19.38
CA ALA A 273 6.45 0.80 18.82
C ALA A 273 5.79 -0.58 18.70
N VAL A 274 5.01 -0.99 19.71
CA VAL A 274 4.22 -2.24 19.65
C VAL A 274 3.20 -2.18 18.51
N THR A 275 2.51 -1.04 18.36
CA THR A 275 1.52 -0.86 17.28
C THR A 275 2.17 -0.93 15.91
N VAL A 276 3.28 -0.22 15.71
CA VAL A 276 4.04 -0.20 14.45
C VAL A 276 4.59 -1.60 14.12
N ARG A 277 5.05 -2.36 15.13
CA ARG A 277 5.48 -3.75 14.94
C ARG A 277 4.34 -4.66 14.49
N LEU A 278 3.15 -4.52 15.08
CA LEU A 278 1.97 -5.28 14.66
C LEU A 278 1.56 -4.92 13.22
N GLU A 279 1.65 -3.64 12.85
CA GLU A 279 1.45 -3.21 11.46
C GLU A 279 2.46 -3.86 10.51
N ALA A 280 3.73 -3.99 10.91
CA ALA A 280 4.75 -4.67 10.13
C ALA A 280 4.42 -6.16 9.91
N TYR A 281 4.01 -6.87 10.97
CA TYR A 281 3.59 -8.28 10.84
C TYR A 281 2.39 -8.45 9.93
N ARG A 282 1.44 -7.50 9.96
CA ARG A 282 0.32 -7.49 9.03
C ARG A 282 0.77 -7.30 7.58
N GLN A 283 1.76 -6.44 7.31
CA GLN A 283 2.34 -6.32 5.96
C GLN A 283 2.99 -7.64 5.49
N ILE A 284 3.66 -8.38 6.39
CA ILE A 284 4.20 -9.71 6.06
C ILE A 284 3.07 -10.69 5.69
N VAL A 285 1.96 -10.67 6.42
CA VAL A 285 0.78 -11.49 6.08
C VAL A 285 0.23 -11.10 4.70
N TYR A 286 0.15 -9.80 4.38
CA TYR A 286 -0.28 -9.34 3.06
C TYR A 286 0.66 -9.80 1.95
N PHE A 287 1.98 -9.74 2.17
CA PHE A 287 2.97 -10.27 1.24
C PHE A 287 2.76 -11.76 1.00
N ILE A 288 2.53 -12.56 2.05
CA ILE A 288 2.28 -14.01 1.90
C ILE A 288 1.01 -14.26 1.09
N LEU A 289 -0.09 -13.58 1.41
CA LEU A 289 -1.36 -13.74 0.70
C LEU A 289 -1.25 -13.33 -0.77
N ASN A 290 -0.65 -12.17 -1.05
CA ASN A 290 -0.44 -11.71 -2.41
C ASN A 290 0.58 -12.59 -3.17
N GLY A 291 1.55 -13.19 -2.48
CA GLY A 291 2.48 -14.15 -3.06
C GLY A 291 1.81 -15.47 -3.46
N ILE A 292 0.86 -15.96 -2.65
CA ILE A 292 0.02 -17.12 -3.00
C ILE A 292 -0.84 -16.78 -4.23
N ALA A 293 -1.46 -15.60 -4.25
CA ALA A 293 -2.28 -15.19 -5.37
C ALA A 293 -1.49 -15.02 -6.67
N PHE A 294 -0.36 -14.31 -6.60
CA PHE A 294 0.59 -14.19 -7.70
C PHE A 294 0.95 -15.56 -8.29
N TYR A 295 1.38 -16.49 -7.43
CA TYR A 295 1.75 -17.83 -7.86
C TYR A 295 0.56 -18.57 -8.50
N GLY A 296 -0.63 -18.46 -7.93
CA GLY A 296 -1.85 -19.09 -8.44
C GLY A 296 -2.20 -18.65 -9.87
N TYR A 297 -2.32 -17.34 -10.11
CA TYR A 297 -2.63 -16.83 -11.45
C TYR A 297 -1.47 -17.00 -12.44
N MET A 298 -0.22 -16.93 -11.96
CA MET A 298 0.95 -17.26 -12.77
C MET A 298 0.83 -18.67 -13.34
N LEU A 299 0.37 -19.67 -12.57
CA LEU A 299 0.20 -21.03 -13.08
C LEU A 299 -0.77 -21.08 -14.27
N GLY A 300 -1.89 -20.36 -14.23
CA GLY A 300 -2.84 -20.29 -15.35
C GLY A 300 -2.21 -19.71 -16.62
N ILE A 301 -1.46 -18.62 -16.50
CA ILE A 301 -0.71 -18.01 -17.62
C ILE A 301 0.33 -18.99 -18.18
N LEU A 302 1.08 -19.63 -17.29
CA LEU A 302 2.18 -20.53 -17.63
C LEU A 302 1.65 -21.77 -18.36
N VAL A 303 0.55 -22.34 -17.87
CA VAL A 303 -0.14 -23.48 -18.50
C VAL A 303 -0.72 -23.09 -19.87
N TYR A 304 -1.24 -21.88 -20.05
CA TYR A 304 -1.73 -21.43 -21.36
C TYR A 304 -0.63 -21.40 -22.43
N PHE A 305 0.56 -20.90 -22.09
CA PHE A 305 1.67 -20.82 -23.03
C PHE A 305 2.43 -22.13 -23.22
N LEU A 306 2.20 -23.13 -22.36
CA LEU A 306 2.85 -24.43 -22.45
C LEU A 306 1.87 -25.51 -22.89
N GLY A 307 2.13 -26.13 -24.04
CA GLY A 307 1.38 -27.33 -24.46
C GLY A 307 1.46 -28.45 -23.41
N GLU A 308 0.45 -29.33 -23.39
CA GLU A 308 0.28 -30.38 -22.37
C GLU A 308 1.51 -31.29 -22.16
N ASN A 309 2.37 -31.40 -23.18
CA ASN A 309 3.52 -32.33 -23.20
C ASN A 309 4.90 -31.66 -23.25
N GLU A 310 5.00 -30.33 -23.23
CA GLU A 310 6.27 -29.61 -23.51
C GLU A 310 7.03 -29.13 -22.25
N GLY A 311 6.67 -29.61 -21.06
CA GLY A 311 7.29 -29.15 -19.82
C GLY A 311 8.69 -29.72 -19.56
N THR A 312 9.71 -28.86 -19.56
CA THR A 312 11.02 -29.15 -18.96
C THR A 312 10.89 -29.53 -17.48
N ILE A 313 11.91 -30.15 -16.88
CA ILE A 313 11.93 -30.50 -15.44
C ILE A 313 11.62 -29.27 -14.58
N SER A 314 12.15 -28.10 -14.96
CA SER A 314 11.89 -26.84 -14.26
C SER A 314 10.42 -26.44 -14.26
N ILE A 315 9.73 -26.59 -15.39
CA ILE A 315 8.28 -26.30 -15.51
C ILE A 315 7.47 -27.27 -14.64
N ARG A 316 7.83 -28.56 -14.65
CA ARG A 316 7.17 -29.55 -13.77
C ARG A 316 7.38 -29.20 -12.30
N GLY A 317 8.57 -28.73 -11.94
CA GLY A 317 8.88 -28.22 -10.60
C GLY A 317 8.01 -27.02 -10.23
N VAL A 318 7.87 -26.04 -11.13
CA VAL A 318 7.00 -24.86 -10.91
C VAL A 318 5.54 -25.23 -10.76
N LYS A 319 5.03 -26.24 -11.49
CA LYS A 319 3.66 -26.75 -11.31
C LYS A 319 3.51 -27.72 -10.14
N LEU A 320 4.57 -27.96 -9.36
CA LEU A 320 4.61 -28.97 -8.29
C LEU A 320 4.18 -30.38 -8.75
N GLY A 321 4.44 -30.71 -10.01
CA GLY A 321 4.07 -32.00 -10.61
C GLY A 321 2.62 -32.12 -11.05
N MET A 322 1.80 -31.07 -10.94
CA MET A 322 0.39 -31.08 -11.36
C MET A 322 0.25 -31.13 -12.90
N SER A 323 -0.85 -31.73 -13.37
CA SER A 323 -1.27 -31.60 -14.77
C SER A 323 -1.65 -30.15 -15.11
N ASN A 324 -1.78 -29.83 -16.41
CA ASN A 324 -2.13 -28.48 -16.84
C ASN A 324 -3.50 -28.05 -16.29
N SER A 325 -4.53 -28.89 -16.43
CA SER A 325 -5.88 -28.61 -15.93
C SER A 325 -5.93 -28.46 -14.40
N GLU A 326 -5.21 -29.32 -13.66
CA GLU A 326 -5.13 -29.20 -12.19
C GLU A 326 -4.40 -27.94 -11.74
N ALA A 327 -3.31 -27.56 -12.41
CA ALA A 327 -2.55 -26.36 -12.10
C ALA A 327 -3.34 -25.08 -12.41
N GLU A 328 -4.10 -25.07 -13.52
CA GLU A 328 -5.00 -23.96 -13.86
C GLU A 328 -6.10 -23.79 -12.80
N TRP A 329 -6.82 -24.87 -12.47
CA TRP A 329 -7.92 -24.81 -11.51
C TRP A 329 -7.43 -24.48 -10.10
N SER A 330 -6.43 -25.22 -9.58
CA SER A 330 -5.90 -25.00 -8.23
C SER A 330 -5.22 -23.64 -8.09
N GLY A 331 -4.55 -23.17 -9.15
CA GLY A 331 -3.93 -21.85 -9.20
C GLY A 331 -4.97 -20.74 -9.12
N ASN A 332 -6.02 -20.80 -9.94
CA ASN A 332 -7.11 -19.81 -9.91
C ASN A 332 -7.79 -19.78 -8.53
N PHE A 333 -8.16 -20.96 -8.02
CA PHE A 333 -8.81 -21.07 -6.70
C PHE A 333 -7.92 -20.54 -5.57
N ALA A 334 -6.63 -20.90 -5.54
CA ALA A 334 -5.71 -20.42 -4.52
C ALA A 334 -5.57 -18.90 -4.55
N GLY A 335 -5.56 -18.29 -5.74
CA GLY A 335 -5.49 -16.84 -5.88
C GLY A 335 -6.75 -16.13 -5.44
N ASP A 336 -7.91 -16.60 -5.90
CA ASP A 336 -9.19 -16.06 -5.46
C ASP A 336 -9.37 -16.21 -3.95
N PHE A 337 -8.98 -17.35 -3.37
CA PHE A 337 -9.08 -17.58 -1.93
C PHE A 337 -8.14 -16.66 -1.13
N ALA A 338 -6.88 -16.52 -1.54
CA ALA A 338 -5.93 -15.64 -0.86
C ALA A 338 -6.38 -14.17 -0.90
N TRP A 339 -6.84 -13.69 -2.06
CA TRP A 339 -7.39 -12.33 -2.19
C TRP A 339 -8.80 -12.18 -1.60
N THR A 340 -9.47 -13.26 -1.18
CA THR A 340 -10.67 -13.23 -0.34
C THR A 340 -10.30 -13.02 1.12
N ILE A 341 -9.26 -13.69 1.61
CA ILE A 341 -8.79 -13.58 3.00
C ILE A 341 -8.19 -12.20 3.28
N GLU A 342 -7.43 -11.63 2.35
CA GLU A 342 -6.74 -10.35 2.56
C GLU A 342 -7.66 -9.21 3.06
N PRO A 343 -8.81 -8.92 2.41
CA PRO A 343 -9.76 -7.93 2.92
C PRO A 343 -10.30 -8.21 4.33
N ILE A 344 -10.41 -9.49 4.72
CA ILE A 344 -10.82 -9.88 6.09
C ILE A 344 -9.74 -9.43 7.06
N VAL A 345 -8.47 -9.75 6.78
CA VAL A 345 -7.34 -9.31 7.62
C VAL A 345 -7.31 -7.78 7.74
N ILE A 346 -7.52 -7.04 6.64
CA ILE A 346 -7.58 -5.57 6.65
C ILE A 346 -8.67 -5.04 7.58
N LEU A 347 -9.87 -5.63 7.55
CA LEU A 347 -11.02 -5.16 8.32
C LEU A 347 -10.91 -5.51 9.81
N PHE A 348 -10.32 -6.68 10.13
CA PHE A 348 -10.24 -7.17 11.51
C PHE A 348 -8.93 -6.83 12.23
N SER A 349 -7.88 -6.40 11.53
CA SER A 349 -6.62 -6.03 12.19
C SER A 349 -6.74 -4.84 13.14
N PRO A 350 -7.43 -3.72 12.83
CA PRO A 350 -7.48 -2.57 13.72
C PRO A 350 -8.09 -2.84 15.12
N PRO A 351 -9.24 -3.53 15.26
CA PRO A 351 -9.77 -3.88 16.57
C PRO A 351 -8.85 -4.86 17.31
N LEU A 352 -8.26 -5.84 16.60
CA LEU A 352 -7.29 -6.76 17.19
C LEU A 352 -6.07 -6.03 17.76
N PHE A 353 -5.52 -5.07 17.02
CA PHE A 353 -4.38 -4.27 17.50
C PHE A 353 -4.76 -3.43 18.72
N THR A 354 -5.97 -2.87 18.74
CA THR A 354 -6.47 -2.12 19.89
C THR A 354 -6.56 -2.98 21.15
N LEU A 355 -6.93 -4.26 21.01
CA LEU A 355 -6.95 -5.23 22.12
C LEU A 355 -5.55 -5.62 22.60
N LEU A 356 -4.57 -5.69 21.68
CA LEU A 356 -3.18 -6.05 21.97
C LEU A 356 -2.32 -4.88 22.46
N LYS A 357 -2.81 -3.64 22.35
CA LYS A 357 -2.08 -2.45 22.82
C LYS A 357 -1.86 -2.51 24.34
N PRO A 358 -0.62 -2.30 24.82
CA PRO A 358 -0.35 -2.16 26.24
C PRO A 358 -1.21 -1.04 26.82
N LYS A 359 -1.91 -1.29 27.94
CA LYS A 359 -2.60 -0.23 28.67
C LYS A 359 -1.55 0.73 29.22
N THR A 360 -1.64 2.00 28.85
CA THR A 360 -0.78 3.05 29.43
C THR A 360 -1.01 3.08 30.93
N GLN A 361 -0.01 2.70 31.73
CA GLN A 361 -0.07 2.91 33.17
C GLN A 361 -0.08 4.42 33.40
N LYS A 362 -1.22 4.97 33.82
CA LYS A 362 -1.26 6.32 34.36
C LYS A 362 -0.35 6.33 35.59
N SER A 363 0.79 7.01 35.51
CA SER A 363 1.60 7.29 36.68
C SER A 363 0.71 8.05 37.66
N LYS A 364 0.50 7.50 38.86
CA LYS A 364 0.01 8.31 39.98
C LYS A 364 1.05 9.41 40.18
N ILE A 365 0.63 10.65 40.02
CA ILE A 365 1.38 11.82 40.45
C ILE A 365 1.11 11.87 41.96
N ASP A 366 2.09 11.46 42.76
CA ASP A 366 2.10 11.66 44.21
C ASP A 366 2.68 13.05 44.53
#